data_AF-A0A812YMF4-F1
#
_entry.id   AF-A0A812YMF4-F1
#
_cell.length_a   1.000
_cell.length_b   1.000
_cell.length_c   1.000
_cell.angle_alpha   90.00
_cell.angle_beta   90.00
_cell.angle_gamma   90.00
#
_symmetry.space_group_name_H-M   'P 1'
#
loop_
_entity.id
_entity.type
_entity.pdbx_description
1 polymer ?
#
loop_
_entity_poly.entity_id
_entity_poly.type
_entity_poly.pdbx_seq_one_letter_code
_entity_poly.pdbx_strand_id
1 'polypeptide(L)'
;MVGRALDLVLRRWGHGFEVASLKKAAHGLLASCDKLAVVNEGVTCCYCGHAKPVMNGLVADAGQFFEVVQPAVAIQSVVDVMRAVQTLHGCCTVTVVRDKRVRGFLGGSPQANCRMTRSKSFYFVDLALCFAACMLVDLCKLGSVVIRISGLPIGGLLSRIAASYVLAWQEYLWTRNWPDSTFGAQARVAWAQAVVARRYIDDVMFISKLFCFDCLSAMVAAMYSVDFEVTANSRQLRWLDIVFDLDSRCIGIKRSSFMFPPDWDTGQSDLKAFLLGRLARYRQLALSRKVWEQDLGCLLMSLSKQQFSRRRLRNLVFCMWKDQFHDEIFFLRDFVWFRMVSMPGYAAFQLVAILVTCFLCPTSAMGWPNSKGRSWGWQSHQSHQQQQWRQPYGGTQVLRIEVDRKDERDQHHRRSKGHRSHDSHSSRKREKSKKQNRKSSRETRLEQELETLRAEKTAREAALQKEKFQKDMETQVQAIRADLQEQLDAKLDGLKCKPAASTKFTAPGKGNSAEGEAVEDAHVLSASEKMAVFHALGGYEPVKACKGWGDLGKHLQGEDGDRLRSLVRLVQKKGGLPRTPEAMASKILSVLKASLAEFSA
;
A
#
# COMPACT_ATOMS: atom_id res chain seq x y z
N MET A 1 0.93 -12.36 6.99
CA MET A 1 1.74 -12.23 8.23
C MET A 1 3.21 -11.96 7.92
N VAL A 2 3.86 -12.77 7.08
CA VAL A 2 5.27 -12.59 6.66
C VAL A 2 5.57 -11.15 6.20
N GLY A 3 4.82 -10.62 5.24
CA GLY A 3 5.03 -9.23 4.78
C GLY A 3 4.90 -8.16 5.86
N ARG A 4 4.08 -8.41 6.91
CA ARG A 4 3.98 -7.50 8.07
C ARG A 4 5.20 -7.61 8.98
N ALA A 5 5.75 -8.81 9.12
CA ALA A 5 6.98 -9.05 9.88
C ALA A 5 8.17 -8.34 9.21
N LEU A 6 8.31 -8.51 7.89
CA LEU A 6 9.32 -7.81 7.10
C LEU A 6 9.15 -6.29 7.15
N ASP A 7 7.94 -5.76 7.02
CA ASP A 7 7.65 -4.33 7.16
C ASP A 7 8.00 -3.81 8.57
N LEU A 8 7.78 -4.60 9.62
CA LEU A 8 8.19 -4.26 10.98
C LEU A 8 9.71 -4.25 11.14
N VAL A 9 10.42 -5.23 10.60
CA VAL A 9 11.90 -5.28 10.63
C VAL A 9 12.47 -4.03 9.96
N LEU A 10 12.00 -3.70 8.76
CA LEU A 10 12.45 -2.50 8.02
C LEU A 10 12.17 -1.22 8.80
N ARG A 11 10.98 -1.06 9.38
CA ARG A 11 10.63 0.11 10.19
C ARG A 11 11.44 0.24 11.47
N ARG A 12 11.85 -0.89 12.06
CA ARG A 12 12.67 -0.92 13.29
C ARG A 12 14.15 -0.72 13.01
N TRP A 13 14.59 -1.03 11.79
CA TRP A 13 15.89 -0.59 11.30
C TRP A 13 15.97 0.93 11.25
N GLY A 14 14.92 1.59 10.74
CA GLY A 14 14.76 3.04 10.86
C GLY A 14 15.62 3.86 9.89
N HIS A 15 16.27 3.21 8.92
CA HIS A 15 16.99 3.87 7.83
C HIS A 15 16.17 3.86 6.54
N GLY A 16 16.58 4.71 5.60
CA GLY A 16 15.87 4.99 4.35
C GLY A 16 14.90 6.16 4.44
N PHE A 17 14.34 6.54 3.30
CA PHE A 17 13.46 7.69 3.15
C PHE A 17 11.98 7.30 3.12
N GLU A 18 11.68 6.01 3.28
CA GLU A 18 10.32 5.49 3.16
C GLU A 18 9.37 6.04 4.22
N VAL A 19 8.25 6.58 3.75
CA VAL A 19 7.14 6.97 4.57
C VAL A 19 6.16 5.80 4.65
N ALA A 20 6.03 5.24 5.85
CA ALA A 20 5.19 4.07 6.14
C ALA A 20 3.69 4.16 5.78
N SER A 21 3.18 5.37 5.48
CA SER A 21 1.80 5.58 5.05
C SER A 21 1.61 6.99 4.50
N LEU A 22 0.64 7.16 3.59
CA LEU A 22 0.19 8.46 3.10
C LEU A 22 -0.17 9.45 4.22
N LYS A 23 -0.68 8.96 5.35
CA LYS A 23 -1.01 9.79 6.53
C LYS A 23 0.20 10.51 7.12
N LYS A 24 1.39 9.92 6.97
CA LYS A 24 2.66 10.44 7.49
C LYS A 24 3.46 11.19 6.43
N ALA A 25 3.01 11.21 5.17
CA ALA A 25 3.76 11.79 4.05
C ALA A 25 4.05 13.29 4.25
N ALA A 26 3.06 14.05 4.72
CA ALA A 26 3.22 15.47 5.03
C ALA A 26 3.79 15.74 6.44
N HIS A 27 3.84 14.72 7.32
CA HIS A 27 4.16 14.93 8.72
C HIS A 27 5.60 15.40 8.90
N GLY A 28 5.76 16.60 9.47
CA GLY A 28 7.06 17.22 9.68
C GLY A 28 7.78 17.64 8.39
N LEU A 29 7.09 17.68 7.24
CA LEU A 29 7.70 18.09 5.97
C LEU A 29 8.22 19.53 6.04
N LEU A 30 7.37 20.49 6.43
CA LEU A 30 7.74 21.90 6.58
C LEU A 30 8.89 22.09 7.59
N ALA A 31 8.77 21.49 8.76
CA ALA A 31 9.81 21.53 9.78
C ALA A 31 11.14 20.92 9.31
N SER A 32 11.12 19.98 8.36
CA SER A 32 12.34 19.45 7.74
C SER A 32 12.91 20.44 6.71
N CYS A 33 12.06 21.08 5.91
CA CYS A 33 12.48 22.12 4.96
C CYS A 33 13.08 23.35 5.65
N ASP A 34 12.61 23.68 6.86
CA ASP A 34 13.15 24.79 7.65
C ASP A 34 14.57 24.51 8.13
N LYS A 35 14.92 23.23 8.36
CA LYS A 35 16.27 22.78 8.76
C LYS A 35 17.28 22.71 7.61
N LEU A 36 16.84 22.92 6.37
CA LEU A 36 17.73 22.93 5.21
C LEU A 36 18.71 24.10 5.30
N ALA A 37 19.99 23.79 5.14
CA ALA A 37 21.08 24.76 5.11
C ALA A 37 21.02 25.65 3.87
N VAL A 38 21.60 26.83 3.97
CA VAL A 38 21.64 27.84 2.91
C VAL A 38 23.10 28.26 2.72
N VAL A 39 23.52 28.36 1.46
CA VAL A 39 24.85 28.88 1.07
C VAL A 39 24.62 30.01 0.07
N ASN A 40 25.37 31.11 0.17
CA ASN A 40 25.28 32.28 -0.71
C ASN A 40 23.82 32.76 -0.90
N GLU A 41 23.13 33.02 0.21
CA GLU A 41 21.71 33.44 0.24
C GLU A 41 20.72 32.43 -0.39
N GLY A 42 21.19 31.26 -0.82
CA GLY A 42 20.38 30.21 -1.42
C GLY A 42 20.07 30.44 -2.90
N VAL A 43 20.69 31.41 -3.56
CA VAL A 43 20.41 31.71 -4.98
C VAL A 43 21.39 31.06 -5.96
N THR A 44 22.40 30.38 -5.45
CA THR A 44 23.40 29.66 -6.26
C THR A 44 23.46 28.20 -5.85
N CYS A 45 23.58 27.30 -6.82
CA CYS A 45 23.79 25.88 -6.54
C CYS A 45 25.19 25.64 -5.99
N CYS A 46 25.31 24.95 -4.84
CA CYS A 46 26.62 24.64 -4.24
C CYS A 46 27.45 23.62 -5.05
N TYR A 47 26.82 22.85 -5.95
CA TYR A 47 27.51 21.84 -6.75
C TYR A 47 28.00 22.39 -8.09
N CYS A 48 27.08 22.90 -8.92
CA CYS A 48 27.39 23.35 -10.27
C CYS A 48 27.59 24.87 -10.42
N GLY A 49 27.37 25.66 -9.36
CA GLY A 49 27.50 27.12 -9.40
C GLY A 49 26.41 27.87 -10.17
N HIS A 50 25.44 27.19 -10.78
CA HIS A 50 24.36 27.84 -11.53
C HIS A 50 23.38 28.59 -10.61
N ALA A 51 22.82 29.67 -11.13
CA ALA A 51 21.74 30.41 -10.47
C ALA A 51 20.50 29.53 -10.30
N LYS A 52 19.80 29.69 -9.17
CA LYS A 52 18.62 28.91 -8.84
C LYS A 52 17.68 29.68 -7.90
N PRO A 53 16.40 29.29 -7.80
CA PRO A 53 15.53 29.76 -6.72
C PRO A 53 16.06 29.35 -5.33
N VAL A 54 15.62 30.09 -4.30
CA VAL A 54 15.99 29.84 -2.88
C VAL A 54 15.80 28.39 -2.49
N MET A 55 14.70 27.78 -2.93
CA MET A 55 14.38 26.38 -2.71
C MET A 55 14.04 25.71 -4.04
N ASN A 56 14.56 24.50 -4.26
CA ASN A 56 14.16 23.62 -5.36
C ASN A 56 13.73 22.28 -4.82
N GLY A 57 13.05 21.54 -5.67
CA GLY A 57 12.84 20.13 -5.43
C GLY A 57 12.47 19.43 -6.72
N LEU A 58 12.32 18.12 -6.60
CA LEU A 58 11.85 17.27 -7.66
C LEU A 58 10.94 16.18 -7.10
N VAL A 59 10.16 15.60 -7.99
CA VAL A 59 9.46 14.35 -7.77
C VAL A 59 9.89 13.40 -8.86
N ALA A 60 10.12 12.14 -8.52
CA ALA A 60 10.45 11.12 -9.50
C ALA A 60 9.78 9.79 -9.15
N ASP A 61 9.56 8.96 -10.16
CA ASP A 61 8.92 7.65 -10.04
C ASP A 61 9.82 6.57 -10.63
N ALA A 62 9.92 5.43 -9.96
CA ALA A 62 10.66 4.27 -10.45
C ALA A 62 9.72 3.30 -11.19
N GLY A 63 9.07 3.77 -12.25
CA GLY A 63 8.03 3.04 -12.97
C GLY A 63 8.47 1.69 -13.55
N GLN A 64 9.78 1.46 -13.73
CA GLN A 64 10.38 0.21 -14.21
C GLN A 64 11.11 -0.61 -13.12
N PHE A 65 10.84 -0.32 -11.85
CA PHE A 65 11.56 -0.96 -10.74
C PHE A 65 11.47 -2.49 -10.79
N PHE A 66 10.27 -3.03 -11.05
CA PHE A 66 10.06 -4.48 -10.99
C PHE A 66 10.67 -5.21 -12.18
N GLU A 67 10.84 -4.54 -13.30
CA GLU A 67 11.43 -5.06 -14.54
C GLU A 67 12.95 -5.08 -14.47
N VAL A 68 13.55 -4.06 -13.85
CA VAL A 68 15.00 -3.89 -13.78
C VAL A 68 15.63 -4.67 -12.62
N VAL A 69 14.99 -4.67 -11.45
CA VAL A 69 15.58 -5.26 -10.26
C VAL A 69 15.54 -6.78 -10.32
N GLN A 70 16.72 -7.38 -10.17
CA GLN A 70 16.86 -8.83 -10.12
C GLN A 70 16.47 -9.40 -8.75
N PRO A 71 15.83 -10.59 -8.68
CA PRO A 71 15.49 -11.26 -7.43
C PRO A 71 16.65 -11.36 -6.43
N ALA A 72 17.85 -11.66 -6.92
CA ALA A 72 19.05 -11.78 -6.10
C ALA A 72 19.40 -10.48 -5.33
N VAL A 73 19.21 -9.32 -5.96
CA VAL A 73 19.45 -8.00 -5.36
C VAL A 73 18.43 -7.71 -4.26
N ALA A 74 17.16 -8.04 -4.51
CA ALA A 74 16.11 -7.89 -3.51
C ALA A 74 16.33 -8.78 -2.29
N ILE A 75 16.69 -10.05 -2.50
CA ILE A 75 17.01 -10.99 -1.42
C ILE A 75 18.21 -10.52 -0.61
N GLN A 76 19.28 -10.07 -1.28
CA GLN A 76 20.48 -9.55 -0.63
C GLN A 76 20.16 -8.34 0.25
N SER A 77 19.35 -7.39 -0.27
CA SER A 77 18.95 -6.20 0.48
C SER A 77 18.16 -6.54 1.74
N VAL A 78 17.29 -7.56 1.70
CA VAL A 78 16.58 -8.06 2.90
C VAL A 78 17.54 -8.64 3.92
N VAL A 79 18.49 -9.46 3.48
CA VAL A 79 19.51 -10.07 4.35
C VAL A 79 20.37 -9.00 5.01
N ASP A 80 20.84 -8.00 4.27
CA ASP A 80 21.71 -6.96 4.80
C ASP A 80 21.00 -6.05 5.81
N VAL A 81 19.73 -5.70 5.54
CA VAL A 81 18.90 -4.98 6.52
C VAL A 81 18.67 -5.84 7.78
N MET A 82 18.38 -7.14 7.64
CA MET A 82 18.21 -8.03 8.80
C MET A 82 19.48 -8.14 9.65
N ARG A 83 20.66 -8.26 9.02
CA ARG A 83 21.96 -8.26 9.71
C ARG A 83 22.20 -6.94 10.43
N ALA A 84 21.89 -5.81 9.79
CA ALA A 84 22.02 -4.49 10.41
C ALA A 84 21.08 -4.35 11.63
N VAL A 85 19.83 -4.82 11.53
CA VAL A 85 18.88 -4.85 12.66
C VAL A 85 19.38 -5.75 13.78
N GLN A 86 19.88 -6.94 13.45
CA GLN A 86 20.42 -7.87 14.43
C GLN A 86 21.62 -7.28 15.17
N THR A 87 22.51 -6.60 14.46
CA THR A 87 23.68 -5.91 15.05
C THR A 87 23.23 -4.75 15.96
N LEU A 88 22.24 -3.97 15.52
CA LEU A 88 21.76 -2.80 16.26
C LEU A 88 20.94 -3.16 17.51
N HIS A 89 20.12 -4.22 17.45
CA HIS A 89 19.13 -4.55 18.48
C HIS A 89 19.40 -5.86 19.22
N GLY A 90 20.42 -6.63 18.84
CA GLY A 90 20.73 -7.94 19.42
C GLY A 90 19.64 -9.01 19.20
N CYS A 91 18.65 -8.74 18.35
CA CYS A 91 17.50 -9.61 18.11
C CYS A 91 17.56 -10.24 16.71
N CYS A 92 17.26 -11.54 16.61
CA CYS A 92 17.12 -12.25 15.33
C CYS A 92 15.69 -12.72 15.06
N THR A 93 14.73 -12.27 15.86
CA THR A 93 13.32 -12.61 15.75
C THR A 93 12.46 -11.37 15.70
N VAL A 94 11.24 -11.51 15.17
CA VAL A 94 10.22 -10.47 15.18
C VAL A 94 8.87 -11.08 15.51
N THR A 95 8.15 -10.44 16.43
CA THR A 95 6.80 -10.83 16.84
C THR A 95 5.78 -9.87 16.24
N VAL A 96 4.80 -10.43 15.51
CA VAL A 96 3.72 -9.66 14.86
C VAL A 96 2.39 -10.00 15.48
N VAL A 97 1.60 -8.98 15.82
CA VAL A 97 0.24 -9.13 16.34
C VAL A 97 -0.76 -9.24 15.18
N ARG A 98 -1.68 -10.22 15.28
CA ARG A 98 -2.78 -10.43 14.34
C ARG A 98 -3.88 -9.39 14.55
N ASP A 99 -3.64 -8.19 14.04
CA ASP A 99 -4.61 -7.08 14.09
C ASP A 99 -4.83 -6.45 12.70
N LYS A 100 -5.85 -5.60 12.54
CA LYS A 100 -6.07 -4.84 11.29
C LYS A 100 -4.89 -3.92 10.98
N ARG A 101 -4.30 -3.32 12.02
CA ARG A 101 -3.09 -2.48 11.91
C ARG A 101 -1.84 -3.32 12.11
N VAL A 102 -0.78 -2.99 11.38
CA VAL A 102 0.54 -3.60 11.58
C VAL A 102 1.06 -3.17 12.95
N ARG A 103 1.17 -4.15 13.86
CA ARG A 103 1.71 -3.98 15.21
C ARG A 103 2.65 -5.14 15.53
N GLY A 104 3.74 -4.84 16.21
CA GLY A 104 4.74 -5.82 16.60
C GLY A 104 6.01 -5.20 17.15
N PHE A 105 6.94 -6.07 17.53
CA PHE A 105 8.21 -5.72 18.15
C PHE A 105 9.29 -6.72 17.73
N LEU A 106 10.55 -6.30 17.82
CA LEU A 106 11.69 -7.20 17.64
C LEU A 106 11.83 -8.08 18.89
N GLY A 107 12.18 -9.35 18.70
CA GLY A 107 12.23 -10.35 19.76
C GLY A 107 11.01 -11.27 19.80
N GLY A 108 10.94 -12.07 20.87
CA GLY A 108 9.98 -13.14 21.10
C GLY A 108 10.48 -14.51 20.65
N SER A 109 9.85 -15.57 21.17
CA SER A 109 10.21 -16.96 20.88
C SER A 109 9.27 -17.58 19.83
N PRO A 110 9.78 -17.97 18.64
CA PRO A 110 9.00 -18.73 17.67
C PRO A 110 8.51 -20.10 18.20
N GLN A 111 9.15 -20.67 19.22
CA GLN A 111 8.69 -21.91 19.87
C GLN A 111 7.40 -21.66 20.68
N ALA A 112 7.22 -20.45 21.23
CA ALA A 112 6.01 -20.07 21.96
C ALA A 112 4.78 -19.86 21.06
N ASN A 113 4.95 -19.89 19.73
CA ASN A 113 3.85 -19.68 18.76
C ASN A 113 2.66 -20.63 18.97
N CYS A 114 2.88 -21.85 19.45
CA CYS A 114 1.81 -22.82 19.70
C CYS A 114 0.82 -22.36 20.78
N ARG A 115 1.22 -21.45 21.68
CA ARG A 115 0.39 -20.98 22.79
C ARG A 115 -0.23 -19.60 22.51
N MET A 116 0.30 -18.84 21.57
CA MET A 116 -0.14 -17.49 21.28
C MET A 116 -1.15 -17.43 20.11
N THR A 117 -2.43 -17.25 20.42
CA THR A 117 -3.48 -17.14 19.38
C THR A 117 -3.47 -15.80 18.64
N ARG A 118 -2.93 -14.75 19.27
CA ARG A 118 -3.03 -13.35 18.81
C ARG A 118 -1.74 -12.80 18.20
N SER A 119 -0.61 -13.47 18.34
CA SER A 119 0.68 -13.05 17.82
C SER A 119 1.37 -14.22 17.13
N LYS A 120 2.34 -13.90 16.27
CA LYS A 120 3.23 -14.89 15.67
C LYS A 120 4.63 -14.32 15.58
N SER A 121 5.59 -15.07 16.10
CA SER A 121 7.01 -14.76 16.08
C SER A 121 7.70 -15.54 14.96
N PHE A 122 8.64 -14.90 14.29
CA PHE A 122 9.41 -15.48 13.17
C PHE A 122 10.89 -15.26 13.42
N TYR A 123 11.75 -16.22 13.07
CA TYR A 123 13.17 -15.95 12.90
C TYR A 123 13.40 -15.15 11.62
N PHE A 124 14.46 -14.33 11.59
CA PHE A 124 14.86 -13.58 10.40
C PHE A 124 15.19 -14.53 9.23
N VAL A 125 15.86 -15.65 9.49
CA VAL A 125 16.16 -16.67 8.47
C VAL A 125 14.89 -17.22 7.81
N ASP A 126 13.85 -17.52 8.58
CA ASP A 126 12.58 -18.02 8.04
C ASP A 126 11.92 -16.98 7.15
N LEU A 127 11.98 -15.70 7.55
CA LEU A 127 11.43 -14.61 6.77
C LEU A 127 12.21 -14.38 5.48
N ALA A 128 13.54 -14.47 5.51
CA ALA A 128 14.40 -14.35 4.34
C ALA A 128 14.14 -15.49 3.35
N LEU A 129 14.01 -16.74 3.82
CA LEU A 129 13.63 -17.89 3.01
C LEU A 129 12.25 -17.70 2.37
N CYS A 130 11.24 -17.30 3.15
CA CYS A 130 9.90 -17.03 2.62
C CYS A 130 9.91 -15.90 1.58
N PHE A 131 10.71 -14.87 1.81
CA PHE A 131 10.86 -13.75 0.88
C PHE A 131 11.54 -14.18 -0.41
N ALA A 132 12.66 -14.91 -0.32
CA ALA A 132 13.37 -15.45 -1.45
C ALA A 132 12.47 -16.34 -2.31
N ALA A 133 11.73 -17.26 -1.68
CA ALA A 133 10.76 -18.10 -2.39
C ALA A 133 9.72 -17.29 -3.18
N CYS A 134 9.29 -16.12 -2.69
CA CYS A 134 8.39 -15.23 -3.43
C CYS A 134 9.07 -14.43 -4.54
N MET A 135 10.33 -14.04 -4.39
CA MET A 135 11.07 -13.26 -5.40
C MET A 135 11.54 -14.13 -6.56
N LEU A 136 11.78 -15.41 -6.31
CA LEU A 136 12.26 -16.38 -7.30
C LEU A 136 11.13 -17.00 -8.14
N VAL A 137 9.88 -16.58 -7.94
CA VAL A 137 8.77 -16.95 -8.82
C VAL A 137 8.93 -16.18 -10.12
N ASP A 138 9.46 -16.84 -11.14
CA ASP A 138 9.71 -16.25 -12.46
C ASP A 138 8.74 -16.74 -13.54
N LEU A 139 7.80 -17.62 -13.23
CA LEU A 139 6.80 -18.12 -14.18
C LEU A 139 5.39 -17.62 -13.83
N CYS A 140 4.68 -17.08 -14.81
CA CYS A 140 3.28 -16.71 -14.69
C CYS A 140 2.44 -17.34 -15.81
N LYS A 141 1.18 -17.67 -15.51
CA LYS A 141 0.24 -18.26 -16.47
C LYS A 141 -0.78 -17.22 -16.91
N LEU A 142 -0.85 -16.96 -18.21
CA LEU A 142 -1.86 -16.11 -18.85
C LEU A 142 -2.70 -16.95 -19.82
N GLY A 143 -3.88 -17.38 -19.37
CA GLY A 143 -4.70 -18.31 -20.14
C GLY A 143 -4.00 -19.68 -20.29
N SER A 144 -3.67 -20.05 -21.53
CA SER A 144 -2.92 -21.27 -21.85
C SER A 144 -1.40 -21.04 -21.97
N VAL A 145 -0.94 -19.79 -21.92
CA VAL A 145 0.46 -19.43 -22.11
C VAL A 145 1.16 -19.36 -20.75
N VAL A 146 2.36 -19.93 -20.67
CA VAL A 146 3.29 -19.74 -19.55
C VAL A 146 4.37 -18.78 -20.00
N ILE A 147 4.55 -17.69 -19.26
CA ILE A 147 5.50 -16.62 -19.55
C ILE A 147 6.53 -16.62 -18.43
N ARG A 148 7.80 -16.43 -18.81
CA ARG A 148 8.88 -16.17 -17.86
C ARG A 148 9.08 -14.67 -17.69
N ILE A 149 9.09 -14.19 -16.46
CA ILE A 149 9.39 -12.79 -16.13
C ILE A 149 10.89 -12.63 -15.83
N SER A 150 11.48 -11.52 -16.27
CA SER A 150 12.92 -11.23 -16.15
C SER A 150 13.32 -10.45 -14.89
N GLY A 151 12.34 -10.09 -14.07
CA GLY A 151 12.52 -9.27 -12.87
C GLY A 151 11.63 -9.74 -11.71
N LEU A 152 11.29 -8.83 -10.82
CA LEU A 152 10.40 -9.10 -9.69
C LEU A 152 8.93 -9.22 -10.14
N PRO A 153 8.13 -10.11 -9.51
CA PRO A 153 6.73 -10.25 -9.85
C PRO A 153 5.90 -9.02 -9.45
N ILE A 154 5.33 -8.32 -10.44
CA ILE A 154 4.40 -7.20 -10.22
C ILE A 154 3.10 -7.72 -9.60
N GLY A 155 2.61 -7.03 -8.56
CA GLY A 155 1.43 -7.48 -7.81
C GLY A 155 1.65 -8.75 -6.95
N GLY A 156 2.88 -9.26 -6.89
CA GLY A 156 3.24 -10.39 -6.03
C GLY A 156 3.03 -10.10 -4.54
N LEU A 157 2.90 -11.16 -3.73
CA LEU A 157 2.59 -11.07 -2.29
C LEU A 157 3.56 -10.17 -1.50
N LEU A 158 4.81 -10.08 -1.95
CA LEU A 158 5.90 -9.34 -1.27
C LEU A 158 6.61 -8.33 -2.19
N SER A 159 6.06 -8.02 -3.37
CA SER A 159 6.68 -7.13 -4.35
C SER A 159 6.92 -5.72 -3.78
N ARG A 160 5.91 -5.15 -3.12
CA ARG A 160 6.04 -3.86 -2.41
C ARG A 160 7.17 -3.88 -1.38
N ILE A 161 7.31 -4.99 -0.64
CA ILE A 161 8.35 -5.13 0.38
C ILE A 161 9.73 -5.19 -0.29
N ALA A 162 9.86 -5.83 -1.45
CA ALA A 162 11.11 -5.85 -2.20
C ALA A 162 11.56 -4.43 -2.58
N ALA A 163 10.66 -3.63 -3.15
CA ALA A 163 10.93 -2.23 -3.48
C ALA A 163 11.37 -1.42 -2.25
N SER A 164 10.62 -1.56 -1.16
CA SER A 164 10.95 -0.94 0.13
C SER A 164 12.37 -1.25 0.61
N TYR A 165 12.78 -2.53 0.61
CA TYR A 165 14.09 -2.96 1.11
C TYR A 165 15.25 -2.57 0.20
N VAL A 166 15.13 -2.77 -1.11
CA VAL A 166 16.19 -2.44 -2.08
C VAL A 166 16.49 -0.96 -2.04
N LEU A 167 15.45 -0.12 -2.17
CA LEU A 167 15.64 1.32 -2.20
C LEU A 167 16.08 1.85 -0.83
N ALA A 168 15.57 1.32 0.29
CA ALA A 168 16.03 1.73 1.62
C ALA A 168 17.48 1.37 1.89
N TRP A 169 17.97 0.23 1.38
CA TRP A 169 19.37 -0.15 1.48
C TRP A 169 20.27 0.79 0.69
N GLN A 170 19.89 1.15 -0.55
CA GLN A 170 20.62 2.12 -1.37
C GLN A 170 20.67 3.51 -0.72
N GLU A 171 19.54 3.97 -0.17
CA GLU A 171 19.45 5.23 0.58
C GLU A 171 20.35 5.23 1.83
N TYR A 172 20.43 4.11 2.53
CA TYR A 172 21.33 3.95 3.67
C TYR A 172 22.80 4.04 3.24
N LEU A 173 23.19 3.34 2.18
CA LEU A 173 24.56 3.41 1.65
C LEU A 173 24.90 4.84 1.20
N TRP A 174 23.99 5.51 0.52
CA TRP A 174 24.15 6.91 0.10
C TRP A 174 24.35 7.84 1.30
N THR A 175 23.46 7.77 2.29
CA THR A 175 23.54 8.65 3.46
C THR A 175 24.78 8.40 4.32
N ARG A 176 25.22 7.14 4.41
CA ARG A 176 26.47 6.76 5.09
C ARG A 176 27.70 7.32 4.38
N ASN A 177 27.71 7.26 3.05
CA ASN A 177 28.82 7.74 2.21
C ASN A 177 28.67 9.22 1.82
N TRP A 178 27.68 9.92 2.35
CA TRP A 178 27.37 11.29 1.97
C TRP A 178 28.58 12.23 2.05
N PRO A 179 29.37 12.27 3.15
CA PRO A 179 30.52 13.18 3.26
C PRO A 179 31.55 13.00 2.14
N ASP A 180 31.73 11.76 1.69
CA ASP A 180 32.73 11.37 0.68
C ASP A 180 32.18 11.42 -0.75
N SER A 181 30.86 11.55 -0.91
CA SER A 181 30.23 11.72 -2.22
C SER A 181 30.61 13.07 -2.82
N THR A 182 30.67 13.14 -4.15
CA THR A 182 30.92 14.40 -4.89
C THR A 182 29.91 15.49 -4.55
N PHE A 183 28.67 15.13 -4.19
CA PHE A 183 27.68 16.09 -3.75
C PHE A 183 27.92 16.57 -2.32
N GLY A 184 28.24 15.66 -1.40
CA GLY A 184 28.41 15.99 0.01
C GLY A 184 29.71 16.73 0.32
N ALA A 185 30.80 16.40 -0.37
CA ALA A 185 32.07 17.13 -0.26
C ALA A 185 31.91 18.61 -0.64
N GLN A 186 31.06 18.89 -1.64
CA GLN A 186 30.77 20.25 -2.11
C GLN A 186 29.79 20.96 -1.18
N ALA A 187 28.79 20.25 -0.66
CA ALA A 187 27.78 20.81 0.23
C ALA A 187 28.33 21.16 1.63
N ARG A 188 29.32 20.40 2.13
CA ARG A 188 29.96 20.58 3.45
C ARG A 188 28.98 20.65 4.63
N VAL A 189 27.83 19.98 4.52
CA VAL A 189 26.81 19.89 5.56
C VAL A 189 26.32 18.45 5.69
N ALA A 190 25.64 18.11 6.79
CA ALA A 190 25.04 16.80 6.94
C ALA A 190 23.91 16.57 5.92
N TRP A 191 23.69 15.32 5.50
CA TRP A 191 22.64 14.95 4.53
C TRP A 191 21.26 15.56 4.87
N ALA A 192 20.84 15.45 6.13
CA ALA A 192 19.56 15.95 6.59
C ALA A 192 19.41 17.48 6.53
N GLN A 193 20.52 18.22 6.42
CA GLN A 193 20.54 19.66 6.19
C GLN A 193 20.67 19.99 4.70
N ALA A 194 21.12 19.05 3.88
CA ALA A 194 21.28 19.24 2.45
C ALA A 194 19.98 18.99 1.68
N VAL A 195 19.30 17.87 1.99
CA VAL A 195 18.12 17.40 1.26
C VAL A 195 17.07 16.85 2.22
N VAL A 196 15.83 17.31 2.05
CA VAL A 196 14.65 16.64 2.60
C VAL A 196 14.22 15.59 1.58
N ALA A 197 14.43 14.32 1.92
CA ALA A 197 14.04 13.19 1.10
C ALA A 197 12.85 12.44 1.71
N ARG A 198 11.85 12.13 0.89
CA ARG A 198 10.70 11.29 1.22
C ARG A 198 10.45 10.32 0.08
N ARG A 199 10.19 9.05 0.41
CA ARG A 199 9.81 8.03 -0.56
C ARG A 199 8.54 7.32 -0.14
N TYR A 200 7.66 7.00 -1.07
CA TYR A 200 6.52 6.13 -0.83
C TYR A 200 6.58 5.00 -1.84
N ILE A 201 7.12 3.85 -1.40
CA ILE A 201 7.42 2.71 -2.28
C ILE A 201 8.42 3.13 -3.36
N ASP A 202 7.97 3.46 -4.55
CA ASP A 202 8.70 3.85 -5.77
C ASP A 202 8.62 5.35 -6.08
N ASP A 203 7.67 6.09 -5.49
CA ASP A 203 7.58 7.54 -5.65
C ASP A 203 8.54 8.28 -4.68
N VAL A 204 9.48 9.08 -5.20
CA VAL A 204 10.39 9.93 -4.38
C VAL A 204 10.09 11.42 -4.54
N MET A 205 10.33 12.17 -3.46
CA MET A 205 10.30 13.63 -3.43
C MET A 205 11.52 14.16 -2.69
N PHE A 206 12.34 14.95 -3.39
CA PHE A 206 13.53 15.60 -2.83
C PHE A 206 13.33 17.12 -2.83
N ILE A 207 13.69 17.78 -1.72
CA ILE A 207 13.62 19.24 -1.58
C ILE A 207 14.94 19.73 -0.99
N SER A 208 15.49 20.80 -1.53
CA SER A 208 16.80 21.33 -1.13
C SER A 208 16.88 22.84 -1.34
N LYS A 209 17.63 23.51 -0.46
CA LYS A 209 18.04 24.91 -0.64
C LYS A 209 19.46 25.05 -1.19
N LEU A 210 20.21 23.94 -1.36
CA LEU A 210 21.61 23.94 -1.80
C LEU A 210 21.80 23.59 -3.27
N PHE A 211 20.96 22.70 -3.80
CA PHE A 211 21.05 22.16 -5.15
C PHE A 211 20.02 22.77 -6.11
N CYS A 212 20.40 22.97 -7.37
CA CYS A 212 19.45 23.24 -8.45
C CYS A 212 18.68 21.96 -8.84
N PHE A 213 17.65 22.11 -9.68
CA PHE A 213 16.85 20.98 -10.16
C PHE A 213 17.71 19.90 -10.86
N ASP A 214 18.61 20.29 -11.77
CA ASP A 214 19.43 19.34 -12.52
C ASP A 214 20.40 18.56 -11.63
N CYS A 215 20.98 19.22 -10.63
CA CYS A 215 21.85 18.56 -9.65
C CYS A 215 21.08 17.60 -8.75
N LEU A 216 19.82 17.92 -8.39
CA LEU A 216 18.96 16.97 -7.68
C LEU A 216 18.61 15.77 -8.56
N SER A 217 18.34 15.99 -9.85
CA SER A 217 18.08 14.91 -10.81
C SER A 217 19.28 13.98 -10.96
N ALA A 218 20.47 14.54 -11.16
CA ALA A 218 21.73 13.79 -11.20
C ALA A 218 22.01 13.05 -9.88
N MET A 219 21.65 13.63 -8.74
CA MET A 219 21.77 12.98 -7.44
C MET A 219 20.86 11.76 -7.31
N VAL A 220 19.61 11.84 -7.78
CA VAL A 220 18.69 10.67 -7.80
C VAL A 220 19.27 9.55 -8.66
N ALA A 221 19.74 9.88 -9.87
CA ALA A 221 20.37 8.91 -10.77
C ALA A 221 21.64 8.28 -10.19
N ALA A 222 22.42 9.03 -9.41
CA ALA A 222 23.61 8.51 -8.73
C ALA A 222 23.28 7.66 -7.50
N MET A 223 22.14 7.91 -6.85
CA MET A 223 21.75 7.24 -5.61
C MET A 223 21.14 5.86 -5.85
N TYR A 224 20.30 5.74 -6.88
CA TYR A 224 19.53 4.53 -7.12
C TYR A 224 20.08 3.74 -8.31
N SER A 225 20.05 2.41 -8.21
CA SER A 225 20.47 1.54 -9.32
C SER A 225 19.39 1.36 -10.40
N VAL A 226 18.22 1.96 -10.19
CA VAL A 226 17.05 1.90 -11.08
C VAL A 226 16.82 3.30 -11.59
N ASP A 227 16.45 3.41 -12.86
CA ASP A 227 16.12 4.70 -13.46
C ASP A 227 14.83 5.25 -12.87
N PHE A 228 14.92 6.49 -12.38
CA PHE A 228 13.80 7.26 -11.86
C PHE A 228 13.38 8.29 -12.91
N GLU A 229 12.12 8.24 -13.32
CA GLU A 229 11.53 9.21 -14.23
C GLU A 229 11.26 10.52 -13.49
N VAL A 230 12.16 11.49 -13.65
CA VAL A 230 12.05 12.79 -12.99
C VAL A 230 10.98 13.65 -13.67
N THR A 231 10.02 14.12 -12.88
CA THR A 231 8.99 15.04 -13.36
C THR A 231 9.59 16.39 -13.78
N ALA A 232 8.99 17.04 -14.79
CA ALA A 232 9.44 18.33 -15.28
C ALA A 232 9.59 19.37 -14.15
N ASN A 233 10.62 20.21 -14.24
CA ASN A 233 10.91 21.25 -13.26
C ASN A 233 9.68 22.15 -13.02
N SER A 234 9.19 22.15 -11.79
CA SER A 234 8.01 22.89 -11.39
C SER A 234 8.19 23.50 -9.99
N ARG A 235 7.61 24.68 -9.79
CA ARG A 235 7.51 25.29 -8.44
C ARG A 235 6.52 24.57 -7.54
N GLN A 236 5.64 23.74 -8.13
CA GLN A 236 4.66 22.94 -7.42
C GLN A 236 4.96 21.46 -7.57
N LEU A 237 5.53 20.86 -6.53
CA LEU A 237 5.85 19.44 -6.50
C LEU A 237 4.58 18.63 -6.25
N ARG A 238 4.21 17.78 -7.20
CA ARG A 238 3.04 16.90 -7.09
C ARG A 238 3.51 15.50 -6.75
N TRP A 239 3.44 15.15 -5.48
CA TRP A 239 3.88 13.84 -4.98
C TRP A 239 2.71 13.13 -4.31
N LEU A 240 2.33 11.98 -4.85
CA LEU A 240 1.14 11.23 -4.42
C LEU A 240 -0.14 12.09 -4.55
N ASP A 241 -0.80 12.38 -3.44
CA ASP A 241 -1.94 13.28 -3.34
C ASP A 241 -1.57 14.65 -2.73
N ILE A 242 -0.29 14.92 -2.50
CA ILE A 242 0.23 16.17 -1.94
C ILE A 242 0.69 17.08 -3.07
N VAL A 243 0.42 18.38 -2.92
CA VAL A 243 1.04 19.43 -3.73
C VAL A 243 1.88 20.30 -2.81
N PHE A 244 3.19 20.34 -2.98
CA PHE A 244 4.07 21.20 -2.20
C PHE A 244 4.51 22.39 -3.05
N ASP A 245 4.15 23.59 -2.63
CA ASP A 245 4.55 24.83 -3.30
C ASP A 245 5.87 25.33 -2.70
N LEU A 246 6.93 25.35 -3.52
CA LEU A 246 8.30 25.65 -3.09
C LEU A 246 8.51 27.12 -2.72
N ASP A 247 7.73 28.03 -3.30
CA ASP A 247 7.87 29.47 -3.11
C ASP A 247 7.14 29.92 -1.84
N SER A 248 5.87 29.51 -1.70
CA SER A 248 5.04 29.82 -0.54
C SER A 248 5.29 28.89 0.65
N ARG A 249 6.03 27.79 0.45
CA ARG A 249 6.22 26.71 1.44
C ARG A 249 4.89 26.23 2.02
N CYS A 250 3.90 26.07 1.16
CA CYS A 250 2.56 25.64 1.55
C CYS A 250 2.27 24.23 1.08
N ILE A 251 1.57 23.46 1.92
CA ILE A 251 1.07 22.13 1.58
C ILE A 251 -0.36 22.29 1.05
N GLY A 252 -0.56 21.81 -0.16
CA GLY A 252 -1.85 21.64 -0.82
C GLY A 252 -2.18 20.17 -1.06
N ILE A 253 -3.30 19.95 -1.74
CA ILE A 253 -3.78 18.63 -2.13
C ILE A 253 -3.95 18.56 -3.65
N LYS A 254 -3.62 17.41 -4.22
CA LYS A 254 -3.81 17.17 -5.67
C LYS A 254 -5.30 17.27 -5.97
N ARG A 255 -5.62 18.12 -6.94
CA ARG A 255 -6.96 18.24 -7.51
C ARG A 255 -7.17 17.03 -8.43
N SER A 256 -7.77 15.98 -7.89
CA SER A 256 -8.16 14.82 -8.70
C SER A 256 -9.49 15.13 -9.37
N SER A 257 -9.55 14.93 -10.70
CA SER A 257 -10.81 14.86 -11.41
C SER A 257 -11.50 13.56 -11.02
N PHE A 258 -12.35 13.60 -10.01
CA PHE A 258 -13.17 12.45 -9.66
C PHE A 258 -14.30 12.35 -10.68
N MET A 259 -14.33 11.27 -11.45
CA MET A 259 -15.52 10.89 -12.21
C MET A 259 -16.30 9.89 -11.34
N PHE A 260 -17.40 10.34 -10.77
CA PHE A 260 -18.33 9.44 -10.13
C PHE A 260 -19.12 8.70 -11.21
N PRO A 261 -19.54 7.46 -10.94
CA PRO A 261 -20.62 6.86 -11.71
C PRO A 261 -21.81 7.83 -11.79
N PRO A 262 -22.67 7.69 -12.81
CA PRO A 262 -23.90 8.46 -12.90
C PRO A 262 -24.67 8.46 -11.57
N ASP A 263 -25.47 9.50 -11.36
CA ASP A 263 -26.16 9.71 -10.09
C ASP A 263 -26.99 8.48 -9.66
N TRP A 264 -27.69 7.83 -10.58
CA TRP A 264 -28.49 6.64 -10.31
C TRP A 264 -27.70 5.40 -9.85
N ASP A 265 -26.39 5.34 -10.10
CA ASP A 265 -25.51 4.21 -9.72
C ASP A 265 -24.72 4.48 -8.43
N THR A 266 -24.51 5.74 -8.09
CA THR A 266 -23.79 6.10 -6.87
C THR A 266 -24.75 6.09 -5.67
N GLY A 267 -24.41 5.50 -4.52
CA GLY A 267 -25.21 5.61 -3.30
C GLY A 267 -25.02 6.94 -2.55
N GLN A 268 -26.03 7.39 -1.78
CA GLN A 268 -25.87 8.53 -0.86
C GLN A 268 -24.79 8.26 0.20
N SER A 269 -24.70 7.00 0.67
CA SER A 269 -23.68 6.52 1.60
C SER A 269 -22.27 6.62 1.05
N ASP A 270 -22.09 6.35 -0.25
CA ASP A 270 -20.77 6.32 -0.89
C ASP A 270 -20.22 7.74 -1.07
N LEU A 271 -21.06 8.67 -1.52
CA LEU A 271 -20.71 10.09 -1.55
C LEU A 271 -20.36 10.62 -0.16
N LYS A 272 -21.13 10.21 0.87
CA LYS A 272 -20.87 10.60 2.27
C LYS A 272 -19.54 10.05 2.74
N ALA A 273 -19.26 8.78 2.48
CA ALA A 273 -18.00 8.14 2.84
C ALA A 273 -16.81 8.81 2.11
N PHE A 274 -16.97 9.13 0.83
CA PHE A 274 -15.99 9.85 0.03
C PHE A 274 -15.68 11.24 0.60
N LEU A 275 -16.71 12.07 0.85
CA LEU A 275 -16.53 13.40 1.42
C LEU A 275 -15.88 13.32 2.80
N LEU A 276 -16.36 12.45 3.69
CA LEU A 276 -15.75 12.26 5.00
C LEU A 276 -14.30 11.78 4.91
N GLY A 277 -13.97 10.95 3.92
CA GLY A 277 -12.60 10.53 3.62
C GLY A 277 -11.72 11.70 3.19
N ARG A 278 -12.25 12.60 2.34
CA ARG A 278 -11.57 13.82 1.90
C ARG A 278 -11.34 14.79 3.07
N LEU A 279 -12.35 15.03 3.92
CA LEU A 279 -12.23 15.86 5.13
C LEU A 279 -11.19 15.28 6.11
N ALA A 280 -11.23 13.96 6.33
CA ALA A 280 -10.21 13.28 7.13
C ALA A 280 -8.81 13.46 6.56
N ARG A 281 -8.67 13.54 5.23
CA ARG A 281 -7.40 13.77 4.57
C ARG A 281 -6.89 15.21 4.75
N TYR A 282 -7.75 16.22 4.67
CA TYR A 282 -7.35 17.61 4.91
C TYR A 282 -6.73 17.81 6.29
N ARG A 283 -7.36 17.22 7.32
CA ARG A 283 -6.83 17.26 8.69
C ARG A 283 -5.49 16.53 8.83
N GLN A 284 -5.33 15.40 8.15
CA GLN A 284 -4.05 14.67 8.15
C GLN A 284 -2.92 15.47 7.49
N LEU A 285 -3.23 16.23 6.44
CA LEU A 285 -2.29 17.10 5.75
C LEU A 285 -2.10 18.45 6.44
N ALA A 286 -2.89 18.75 7.48
CA ALA A 286 -2.95 20.04 8.14
C ALA A 286 -3.11 21.20 7.14
N LEU A 287 -4.01 21.04 6.15
CA LEU A 287 -4.24 22.06 5.14
C LEU A 287 -4.77 23.35 5.78
N SER A 288 -4.33 24.49 5.29
CA SER A 288 -4.88 25.77 5.70
C SER A 288 -6.34 25.91 5.29
N ARG A 289 -7.09 26.73 6.03
CA ARG A 289 -8.52 26.99 5.77
C ARG A 289 -8.82 27.33 4.32
N LYS A 290 -8.06 28.29 3.79
CA LYS A 290 -8.18 28.74 2.40
C LYS A 290 -8.03 27.60 1.39
N VAL A 291 -7.06 26.69 1.62
CA VAL A 291 -6.76 25.61 0.69
C VAL A 291 -7.87 24.55 0.69
N TRP A 292 -8.35 24.13 1.86
CA TRP A 292 -9.40 23.11 1.91
C TRP A 292 -10.77 23.66 1.50
N GLU A 293 -11.08 24.94 1.76
CA GLU A 293 -12.31 25.59 1.29
C GLU A 293 -12.34 25.64 -0.24
N GLN A 294 -11.21 25.99 -0.86
CA GLN A 294 -11.08 26.01 -2.32
C GLN A 294 -11.26 24.60 -2.92
N ASP A 295 -10.61 23.57 -2.35
CA ASP A 295 -10.74 22.19 -2.84
C ASP A 295 -12.18 21.66 -2.69
N LEU A 296 -12.83 21.90 -1.54
CA LEU A 296 -14.23 21.50 -1.31
C LEU A 296 -15.19 22.22 -2.25
N GLY A 297 -14.99 23.51 -2.48
CA GLY A 297 -15.77 24.27 -3.45
C GLY A 297 -15.66 23.64 -4.84
N CYS A 298 -14.42 23.43 -5.32
CA CYS A 298 -14.18 22.78 -6.62
C CYS A 298 -14.81 21.38 -6.70
N LEU A 299 -14.78 20.61 -5.62
CA LEU A 299 -15.35 19.27 -5.53
C LEU A 299 -16.88 19.29 -5.66
N LEU A 300 -17.57 20.15 -4.92
CA LEU A 300 -19.02 20.31 -5.02
C LEU A 300 -19.45 20.80 -6.41
N MET A 301 -18.70 21.73 -7.00
CA MET A 301 -18.95 22.17 -8.37
C MET A 301 -18.76 21.04 -9.38
N SER A 302 -17.79 20.15 -9.16
CA SER A 302 -17.56 18.98 -10.02
C SER A 302 -18.69 17.97 -9.93
N LEU A 303 -19.20 17.70 -8.72
CA LEU A 303 -20.40 16.86 -8.53
C LEU A 303 -21.63 17.47 -9.21
N SER A 304 -21.82 18.79 -9.11
CA SER A 304 -22.91 19.48 -9.80
C SER A 304 -22.79 19.38 -11.32
N LYS A 305 -21.58 19.43 -11.89
CA LYS A 305 -21.35 19.24 -13.33
C LYS A 305 -21.65 17.82 -13.80
N GLN A 306 -21.50 16.84 -12.91
CA GLN A 306 -21.85 15.43 -13.15
C GLN A 306 -23.34 15.13 -12.91
N GLN A 307 -24.19 16.16 -12.96
CA GLN A 307 -25.65 16.05 -12.84
C GLN A 307 -26.16 15.54 -11.49
N PHE A 308 -25.35 15.54 -10.43
CA PHE A 308 -25.87 15.29 -9.08
C PHE A 308 -26.84 16.41 -8.69
N SER A 309 -28.13 16.05 -8.52
CA SER A 309 -29.17 17.03 -8.27
C SER A 309 -28.92 17.85 -7.00
N ARG A 310 -29.35 19.12 -7.02
CA ARG A 310 -29.19 20.04 -5.88
C ARG A 310 -29.80 19.49 -4.60
N ARG A 311 -31.00 18.90 -4.70
CA ARG A 311 -31.71 18.27 -3.57
C ARG A 311 -30.85 17.18 -2.94
N ARG A 312 -30.18 16.38 -3.77
CA ARG A 312 -29.34 15.27 -3.32
C ARG A 312 -28.07 15.75 -2.62
N LEU A 313 -27.37 16.74 -3.19
CA LEU A 313 -26.19 17.34 -2.56
C LEU A 313 -26.54 18.04 -1.24
N ARG A 314 -27.69 18.71 -1.17
CA ARG A 314 -28.22 19.27 0.08
C ARG A 314 -28.47 18.17 1.11
N ASN A 315 -29.22 17.14 0.75
CA ASN A 315 -29.46 16.02 1.65
C ASN A 315 -28.15 15.36 2.11
N LEU A 316 -27.15 15.27 1.24
CA LEU A 316 -25.85 14.69 1.55
C LEU A 316 -25.15 15.48 2.66
N VAL A 317 -24.99 16.78 2.44
CA VAL A 317 -24.26 17.68 3.34
C VAL A 317 -25.00 17.89 4.67
N PHE A 318 -26.33 18.01 4.64
CA PHE A 318 -27.12 18.19 5.87
C PHE A 318 -27.23 16.91 6.70
N CYS A 319 -27.14 15.73 6.08
CA CYS A 319 -27.03 14.45 6.80
C CYS A 319 -25.60 14.13 7.28
N MET A 320 -24.62 14.99 7.01
CA MET A 320 -23.29 14.88 7.59
C MET A 320 -23.26 15.57 8.96
N TRP A 321 -22.82 14.81 9.97
CA TRP A 321 -22.52 15.31 11.30
C TRP A 321 -21.33 14.54 11.85
N LYS A 322 -20.26 15.26 12.18
CA LYS A 322 -19.11 14.81 12.97
C LYS A 322 -18.47 16.04 13.58
N ASP A 323 -18.37 16.10 14.91
CA ASP A 323 -17.77 17.24 15.64
C ASP A 323 -16.33 17.51 15.17
N GLN A 324 -15.64 16.40 14.91
CA GLN A 324 -14.38 16.25 14.22
C GLN A 324 -14.27 16.95 12.86
N PHE A 325 -15.33 17.47 12.24
CA PHE A 325 -15.28 18.14 10.93
C PHE A 325 -16.26 19.33 10.89
N HIS A 326 -16.48 19.96 12.04
CA HIS A 326 -17.52 20.98 12.20
C HIS A 326 -17.37 22.13 11.17
N ASP A 327 -16.19 22.74 11.11
CA ASP A 327 -15.92 23.89 10.22
C ASP A 327 -16.08 23.51 8.74
N GLU A 328 -15.56 22.35 8.36
CA GLU A 328 -15.62 21.88 6.98
C GLU A 328 -17.07 21.53 6.56
N ILE A 329 -17.84 20.91 7.46
CA ILE A 329 -19.26 20.60 7.21
C ILE A 329 -20.10 21.89 7.18
N PHE A 330 -19.81 22.86 8.05
CA PHE A 330 -20.49 24.14 8.06
C PHE A 330 -20.25 24.90 6.75
N PHE A 331 -19.00 24.97 6.29
CA PHE A 331 -18.67 25.53 4.98
C PHE A 331 -19.44 24.83 3.84
N LEU A 332 -19.52 23.50 3.84
CA LEU A 332 -20.29 22.77 2.83
C LEU A 332 -21.78 23.14 2.86
N ARG A 333 -22.37 23.31 4.04
CA ARG A 333 -23.78 23.70 4.20
C ARG A 333 -24.00 25.09 3.63
N ASP A 334 -23.16 26.05 3.98
CA ASP A 334 -23.23 27.42 3.45
C ASP A 334 -23.03 27.44 1.94
N PHE A 335 -22.07 26.66 1.43
CA PHE A 335 -21.78 26.60 0.00
C PHE A 335 -22.98 26.07 -0.79
N VAL A 336 -23.61 24.97 -0.34
CA VAL A 336 -24.79 24.41 -1.01
C VAL A 336 -26.01 25.32 -0.85
N TRP A 337 -26.16 25.99 0.30
CA TRP A 337 -27.29 26.87 0.57
C TRP A 337 -27.24 28.18 -0.23
N PHE A 338 -26.11 28.88 -0.22
CA PHE A 338 -26.00 30.22 -0.81
C PHE A 338 -25.55 30.20 -2.27
N ARG A 339 -24.59 29.31 -2.62
CA ARG A 339 -23.90 29.42 -3.91
C ARG A 339 -24.50 28.54 -5.01
N MET A 340 -25.22 27.48 -4.66
CA MET A 340 -25.94 26.68 -5.65
C MET A 340 -27.35 27.21 -5.95
N VAL A 341 -27.98 27.97 -5.05
CA VAL A 341 -29.36 28.44 -5.20
C VAL A 341 -29.46 29.62 -6.18
N SER A 342 -28.47 30.50 -6.21
CA SER A 342 -28.51 31.77 -6.95
C SER A 342 -28.04 31.72 -8.41
N MET A 343 -27.92 30.53 -9.02
CA MET A 343 -27.36 30.39 -10.38
C MET A 343 -28.39 29.87 -11.40
N PRO A 344 -29.12 30.76 -12.09
CA PRO A 344 -29.75 30.46 -13.37
C PRO A 344 -28.79 30.84 -14.51
N GLY A 345 -28.29 29.84 -15.24
CA GLY A 345 -27.56 30.05 -16.51
C GLY A 345 -26.05 29.74 -16.47
N TYR A 346 -25.57 29.11 -17.55
CA TYR A 346 -24.19 28.66 -17.75
C TYR A 346 -23.14 29.80 -17.76
N ALA A 347 -23.54 31.03 -18.09
CA ALA A 347 -22.64 32.18 -18.18
C ALA A 347 -22.18 32.73 -16.82
N ALA A 348 -23.06 32.71 -15.80
CA ALA A 348 -22.70 33.12 -14.43
C ALA A 348 -21.70 32.15 -13.76
N PHE A 349 -21.66 30.91 -14.24
CA PHE A 349 -20.78 29.85 -13.74
C PHE A 349 -19.31 30.09 -14.08
N GLN A 350 -19.01 30.58 -15.29
CA GLN A 350 -17.64 30.99 -15.66
C GLN A 350 -17.20 32.21 -14.86
N LEU A 351 -18.10 33.18 -14.66
CA LEU A 351 -17.83 34.38 -13.88
C LEU A 351 -17.52 34.07 -12.40
N VAL A 352 -18.18 33.09 -11.77
CA VAL A 352 -17.87 32.72 -10.38
C VAL A 352 -16.66 31.79 -10.27
N ALA A 353 -16.39 30.94 -11.26
CA ALA A 353 -15.10 30.25 -11.32
C ALA A 353 -13.96 31.27 -11.40
N ILE A 354 -14.12 32.30 -12.26
CA ILE A 354 -13.22 33.45 -12.38
C ILE A 354 -13.17 34.23 -11.07
N LEU A 355 -14.30 34.56 -10.42
CA LEU A 355 -14.31 35.32 -9.15
C LEU A 355 -13.73 34.52 -7.98
N VAL A 356 -13.94 33.20 -7.90
CA VAL A 356 -13.31 32.36 -6.87
C VAL A 356 -11.80 32.23 -7.11
N THR A 357 -11.34 32.24 -8.37
CA THR A 357 -9.90 32.33 -8.68
C THR A 357 -9.33 33.73 -8.54
N CYS A 358 -10.11 34.80 -8.79
CA CYS A 358 -9.65 36.18 -8.82
C CYS A 358 -9.75 36.89 -7.45
N PHE A 359 -10.81 36.65 -6.66
CA PHE A 359 -10.98 37.28 -5.34
C PHE A 359 -10.26 36.57 -4.20
N LEU A 360 -9.60 35.43 -4.47
CA LEU A 360 -8.74 34.74 -3.49
C LEU A 360 -7.24 34.91 -3.79
N CYS A 361 -6.86 35.73 -4.78
CA CYS A 361 -5.49 36.17 -5.03
C CYS A 361 -5.39 37.70 -4.78
N PRO A 362 -4.38 38.24 -4.06
CA PRO A 362 -4.35 39.65 -3.76
C PRO A 362 -3.61 40.43 -4.86
N THR A 363 -4.34 41.20 -5.65
CA THR A 363 -3.84 42.43 -6.33
C THR A 363 -5.07 43.30 -6.63
N SER A 364 -5.30 44.38 -5.88
CA SER A 364 -4.77 45.73 -6.18
C SER A 364 -5.24 46.26 -7.54
N ALA A 365 -6.11 47.26 -7.47
CA ALA A 365 -6.43 48.24 -8.51
C ALA A 365 -7.12 47.73 -9.81
N MET A 366 -8.41 48.05 -9.95
CA MET A 366 -8.87 49.08 -10.89
C MET A 366 -10.39 49.22 -10.79
N GLY A 367 -10.84 50.47 -10.62
CA GLY A 367 -12.25 50.84 -10.73
C GLY A 367 -12.62 51.15 -12.18
N TRP A 368 -13.90 50.95 -12.53
CA TRP A 368 -14.83 51.91 -13.15
C TRP A 368 -16.08 51.17 -13.70
N PRO A 369 -17.19 51.89 -14.04
CA PRO A 369 -18.52 51.53 -13.58
C PRO A 369 -19.53 51.09 -14.67
N ASN A 370 -20.67 50.59 -14.18
CA ASN A 370 -22.04 50.66 -14.71
C ASN A 370 -22.28 50.76 -16.23
N SER A 371 -22.99 49.77 -16.76
CA SER A 371 -24.04 50.01 -17.77
C SER A 371 -25.17 48.98 -17.67
N LYS A 372 -26.38 49.50 -17.50
CA LYS A 372 -27.68 48.82 -17.57
C LYS A 372 -27.94 48.28 -18.98
N GLY A 373 -28.69 47.18 -19.12
CA GLY A 373 -29.27 46.86 -20.43
C GLY A 373 -29.90 45.49 -20.62
N ARG A 374 -31.21 45.41 -20.30
CA ARG A 374 -32.30 44.71 -21.02
C ARG A 374 -32.26 43.19 -21.25
N SER A 375 -33.36 42.61 -20.79
CA SER A 375 -34.02 41.36 -21.14
C SER A 375 -34.19 41.12 -22.65
N TRP A 376 -34.12 39.86 -23.08
CA TRP A 376 -35.05 39.24 -24.03
C TRP A 376 -35.17 37.75 -23.68
N GLY A 377 -36.41 37.27 -23.52
CA GLY A 377 -36.74 35.85 -23.54
C GLY A 377 -36.74 35.32 -24.98
N TRP A 378 -36.79 34.00 -25.13
CA TRP A 378 -37.85 33.27 -25.84
C TRP A 378 -37.56 31.77 -25.85
N GLN A 379 -38.61 31.05 -25.48
CA GLN A 379 -39.12 29.75 -25.92
C GLN A 379 -38.21 28.68 -26.57
N SER A 380 -38.31 27.51 -25.93
CA SER A 380 -38.45 26.16 -26.47
C SER A 380 -38.40 25.97 -28.00
N HIS A 381 -37.48 25.11 -28.43
CA HIS A 381 -37.79 24.10 -29.44
C HIS A 381 -37.08 22.79 -29.09
N GLN A 382 -37.89 21.74 -28.91
CA GLN A 382 -37.49 20.36 -29.09
C GLN A 382 -37.16 20.14 -30.56
N SER A 383 -36.03 19.49 -30.84
CA SER A 383 -35.88 18.66 -32.03
C SER A 383 -34.94 17.50 -31.75
N HIS A 384 -35.41 16.32 -32.12
CA HIS A 384 -34.62 15.12 -32.32
C HIS A 384 -33.44 15.42 -33.25
N GLN A 385 -32.22 15.10 -32.80
CA GLN A 385 -31.11 14.80 -33.71
C GLN A 385 -30.36 13.57 -33.21
N GLN A 386 -30.56 12.47 -33.94
CA GLN A 386 -29.55 11.44 -34.11
C GLN A 386 -28.32 12.10 -34.73
N GLN A 387 -27.21 12.14 -34.00
CA GLN A 387 -25.89 12.42 -34.58
C GLN A 387 -24.95 11.27 -34.27
N GLN A 388 -24.61 10.55 -35.34
CA GLN A 388 -23.44 9.70 -35.46
C GLN A 388 -22.20 10.52 -35.14
N TRP A 389 -21.44 10.10 -34.12
CA TRP A 389 -20.11 10.65 -33.87
C TRP A 389 -19.07 9.83 -34.61
N ARG A 390 -18.46 10.46 -35.63
CA ARG A 390 -17.12 10.13 -36.09
C ARG A 390 -16.14 10.47 -34.97
N GLN A 391 -15.30 9.51 -34.58
CA GLN A 391 -14.16 9.74 -33.69
C GLN A 391 -13.05 10.51 -34.43
N PRO A 392 -12.40 11.51 -33.82
CA PRO A 392 -11.07 11.94 -34.21
C PRO A 392 -10.01 11.07 -33.50
N TYR A 393 -8.99 10.69 -34.28
CA TYR A 393 -7.79 9.98 -33.86
C TYR A 393 -7.00 10.75 -32.80
N GLY A 394 -6.46 10.04 -31.80
CA GLY A 394 -5.37 10.52 -30.95
C GLY A 394 -5.59 10.29 -29.46
N GLY A 395 -5.37 9.07 -28.97
CA GLY A 395 -5.37 8.76 -27.53
C GLY A 395 -5.27 7.26 -27.25
N THR A 396 -4.11 6.86 -26.74
CA THR A 396 -3.74 5.59 -26.08
C THR A 396 -4.70 4.40 -26.27
N GLN A 397 -4.31 3.45 -27.12
CA GLN A 397 -4.99 2.16 -27.25
C GLN A 397 -4.94 1.40 -25.91
N VAL A 398 -6.07 1.32 -25.23
CA VAL A 398 -6.32 0.26 -24.25
C VAL A 398 -6.69 -0.99 -25.05
N LEU A 399 -5.78 -1.96 -25.10
CA LEU A 399 -6.04 -3.29 -25.65
C LEU A 399 -7.08 -3.99 -24.74
N ARG A 400 -8.36 -3.80 -25.06
CA ARG A 400 -9.47 -4.55 -24.48
C ARG A 400 -9.60 -5.85 -25.28
N ILE A 401 -8.96 -6.91 -24.81
CA ILE A 401 -9.15 -8.25 -25.35
C ILE A 401 -10.49 -8.77 -24.82
N GLU A 402 -11.53 -8.71 -25.66
CA GLU A 402 -12.74 -9.48 -25.42
C GLU A 402 -12.44 -10.95 -25.73
N VAL A 403 -12.36 -11.75 -24.66
CA VAL A 403 -12.25 -13.20 -24.77
C VAL A 403 -13.65 -13.73 -25.03
N ASP A 404 -13.91 -14.08 -26.29
CA ASP A 404 -15.09 -14.86 -26.67
C ASP A 404 -15.08 -16.17 -25.89
N ARG A 405 -16.02 -16.31 -24.96
CA ARG A 405 -16.29 -17.59 -24.30
C ARG A 405 -16.99 -18.47 -25.31
N LYS A 406 -16.23 -19.37 -25.92
CA LYS A 406 -16.79 -20.49 -26.68
C LYS A 406 -17.39 -21.46 -25.66
N ASP A 407 -18.71 -21.36 -25.48
CA ASP A 407 -19.51 -22.30 -24.71
C ASP A 407 -19.42 -23.70 -25.35
N GLU A 408 -18.57 -24.56 -24.81
CA GLU A 408 -18.68 -26.01 -25.02
C GLU A 408 -19.82 -26.53 -24.14
N ARG A 409 -21.05 -26.34 -24.62
CA ARG A 409 -22.22 -27.09 -24.17
C ARG A 409 -22.40 -28.34 -25.02
N ASP A 410 -22.34 -29.49 -24.34
CA ASP A 410 -23.21 -30.64 -24.53
C ASP A 410 -23.48 -31.10 -25.97
N GLN A 411 -22.56 -31.89 -26.54
CA GLN A 411 -22.90 -32.87 -27.56
C GLN A 411 -22.85 -34.29 -26.98
N HIS A 412 -23.83 -34.60 -26.14
CA HIS A 412 -24.25 -35.97 -25.90
C HIS A 412 -25.75 -36.10 -26.25
N HIS A 413 -26.05 -37.12 -27.06
CA HIS A 413 -27.37 -37.62 -27.43
C HIS A 413 -28.23 -36.81 -28.42
N ARG A 414 -28.10 -37.16 -29.71
CA ARG A 414 -29.27 -37.28 -30.60
C ARG A 414 -29.27 -38.62 -31.32
N ARG A 415 -30.12 -39.52 -30.81
CA ARG A 415 -30.70 -40.64 -31.54
C ARG A 415 -31.62 -40.06 -32.62
N SER A 416 -31.30 -40.27 -33.89
CA SER A 416 -32.24 -40.10 -35.00
C SER A 416 -32.54 -41.48 -35.60
N LYS A 417 -33.77 -41.94 -35.32
CA LYS A 417 -34.47 -42.99 -36.08
C LYS A 417 -34.65 -42.46 -37.51
N GLY A 418 -34.15 -43.20 -38.49
CA GLY A 418 -34.32 -42.93 -39.91
C GLY A 418 -35.06 -44.08 -40.58
N HIS A 419 -36.17 -43.73 -41.21
CA HIS A 419 -37.19 -44.59 -41.80
C HIS A 419 -36.69 -45.45 -42.96
N ARG A 420 -37.32 -46.63 -43.07
CA ARG A 420 -37.41 -47.45 -44.27
C ARG A 420 -38.20 -46.70 -45.35
N SER A 421 -37.70 -46.69 -46.58
CA SER A 421 -38.53 -46.61 -47.78
C SER A 421 -37.92 -47.52 -48.85
N HIS A 422 -38.72 -48.51 -49.24
CA HIS A 422 -38.58 -49.26 -50.48
C HIS A 422 -38.61 -48.30 -51.66
N ASP A 423 -37.78 -48.55 -52.67
CA ASP A 423 -38.26 -48.48 -54.05
C ASP A 423 -37.43 -49.37 -54.97
N SER A 424 -38.15 -49.95 -55.92
CA SER A 424 -37.77 -51.10 -56.72
C SER A 424 -37.59 -50.70 -58.18
N HIS A 425 -36.74 -51.46 -58.87
CA HIS A 425 -36.62 -51.59 -60.33
C HIS A 425 -35.86 -50.52 -61.12
N SER A 426 -34.70 -50.89 -61.67
CA SER A 426 -34.48 -50.83 -63.13
C SER A 426 -33.18 -51.52 -63.55
N SER A 427 -33.37 -52.55 -64.39
CA SER A 427 -32.57 -52.98 -65.54
C SER A 427 -31.03 -53.12 -65.50
N ARG A 428 -30.62 -54.40 -65.60
CA ARG A 428 -29.74 -54.96 -66.65
C ARG A 428 -28.75 -54.00 -67.34
N LYS A 429 -27.46 -54.13 -66.97
CA LYS A 429 -26.27 -54.28 -67.85
C LYS A 429 -25.03 -53.77 -67.13
N ARG A 430 -24.08 -54.66 -66.80
CA ARG A 430 -22.60 -54.46 -66.79
C ARG A 430 -21.89 -55.46 -65.86
N GLU A 431 -22.05 -56.74 -66.16
CA GLU A 431 -21.03 -57.73 -65.81
C GLU A 431 -19.86 -57.58 -66.80
N LYS A 432 -18.93 -56.67 -66.47
CA LYS A 432 -17.54 -56.63 -67.01
C LYS A 432 -16.66 -55.53 -66.38
N SER A 433 -17.19 -54.73 -65.44
CA SER A 433 -16.46 -53.63 -64.75
C SER A 433 -16.11 -53.92 -63.26
N LYS A 434 -16.57 -55.03 -62.67
CA LYS A 434 -16.34 -55.35 -61.24
C LYS A 434 -14.90 -55.74 -60.87
N LYS A 435 -14.02 -56.08 -61.82
CA LYS A 435 -12.61 -56.39 -61.54
C LYS A 435 -11.70 -55.14 -61.50
N GLN A 436 -12.03 -54.07 -62.22
CA GLN A 436 -11.25 -52.82 -62.18
C GLN A 436 -11.62 -51.93 -60.99
N ASN A 437 -12.90 -51.88 -60.59
CA ASN A 437 -13.36 -51.03 -59.48
C ASN A 437 -12.92 -51.55 -58.09
N ARG A 438 -12.69 -52.86 -57.93
CA ARG A 438 -12.12 -53.45 -56.71
C ARG A 438 -10.63 -53.11 -56.51
N LYS A 439 -9.90 -52.78 -57.60
CA LYS A 439 -8.50 -52.38 -57.52
C LYS A 439 -8.38 -50.91 -57.08
N SER A 440 -9.18 -50.03 -57.68
CA SER A 440 -9.26 -48.61 -57.29
C SER A 440 -9.77 -48.42 -55.85
N SER A 441 -10.79 -49.16 -55.40
CA SER A 441 -11.27 -49.09 -54.02
C SER A 441 -10.27 -49.64 -52.98
N ARG A 442 -9.36 -50.53 -53.38
CA ARG A 442 -8.29 -51.02 -52.50
C ARG A 442 -7.15 -50.02 -52.41
N GLU A 443 -6.84 -49.35 -53.51
CA GLU A 443 -5.81 -48.32 -53.62
C GLU A 443 -6.19 -47.09 -52.79
N THR A 444 -7.42 -46.60 -52.89
CA THR A 444 -7.90 -45.47 -52.06
C THR A 444 -7.94 -45.80 -50.56
N ARG A 445 -8.25 -47.04 -50.19
CA ARG A 445 -8.19 -47.49 -48.79
C ARG A 445 -6.76 -47.51 -48.26
N LEU A 446 -5.80 -47.99 -49.07
CA LEU A 446 -4.40 -48.00 -48.71
C LEU A 446 -3.83 -46.58 -48.61
N GLU A 447 -4.22 -45.66 -49.48
CA GLU A 447 -3.83 -44.25 -49.40
C GLU A 447 -4.32 -43.58 -48.13
N GLN A 448 -5.59 -43.81 -47.75
CA GLN A 448 -6.15 -43.31 -46.49
C GLN A 448 -5.43 -43.88 -45.27
N GLU A 449 -5.11 -45.18 -45.28
CA GLU A 449 -4.36 -45.83 -44.20
C GLU A 449 -2.91 -45.30 -44.11
N LEU A 450 -2.30 -44.96 -45.23
CA LEU A 450 -0.95 -44.37 -45.26
C LEU A 450 -0.99 -42.92 -44.76
N GLU A 451 -2.05 -42.16 -45.05
CA GLU A 451 -2.25 -40.81 -44.53
C GLU A 451 -2.51 -40.80 -43.02
N THR A 452 -3.33 -41.72 -42.50
CA THR A 452 -3.55 -41.84 -41.05
C THR A 452 -2.27 -42.23 -40.32
N LEU A 453 -1.47 -43.16 -40.86
CA LEU A 453 -0.17 -43.53 -40.29
C LEU A 453 0.83 -42.38 -40.30
N ARG A 454 0.83 -41.54 -41.36
CA ARG A 454 1.65 -40.32 -41.40
C ARG A 454 1.21 -39.31 -40.35
N ALA A 455 -0.09 -39.09 -40.20
CA ALA A 455 -0.64 -38.20 -39.17
C ALA A 455 -0.30 -38.70 -37.76
N GLU A 456 -0.46 -40.00 -37.49
CA GLU A 456 -0.11 -40.60 -36.20
C GLU A 456 1.40 -40.48 -35.91
N LYS A 457 2.25 -40.68 -36.93
CA LYS A 457 3.69 -40.49 -36.80
C LYS A 457 4.04 -39.04 -36.44
N THR A 458 3.46 -38.06 -37.14
CA THR A 458 3.69 -36.64 -36.84
C THR A 458 3.21 -36.24 -35.44
N ALA A 459 2.08 -36.79 -34.99
CA ALA A 459 1.56 -36.56 -33.64
C ALA A 459 2.49 -37.15 -32.56
N ARG A 460 3.04 -38.35 -32.79
CA ARG A 460 4.04 -38.96 -31.89
C ARG A 460 5.34 -38.17 -31.83
N GLU A 461 5.83 -37.70 -32.97
CA GLU A 461 7.03 -36.86 -33.04
C GLU A 461 6.82 -35.53 -32.31
N ALA A 462 5.67 -34.88 -32.48
CA ALA A 462 5.33 -33.65 -31.75
C ALA A 462 5.19 -33.89 -30.23
N ALA A 463 4.61 -35.02 -29.82
CA ALA A 463 4.52 -35.40 -28.41
C ALA A 463 5.90 -35.64 -27.79
N LEU A 464 6.79 -36.35 -28.50
CA LEU A 464 8.18 -36.57 -28.07
C LEU A 464 8.98 -35.26 -27.97
N GLN A 465 8.80 -34.33 -28.91
CA GLN A 465 9.41 -33.01 -28.84
C GLN A 465 8.93 -32.21 -27.63
N LYS A 466 7.62 -32.25 -27.34
CA LYS A 466 7.04 -31.61 -26.16
C LYS A 466 7.56 -32.22 -24.86
N GLU A 467 7.67 -33.55 -24.78
CA GLU A 467 8.22 -34.24 -23.62
C GLU A 467 9.70 -33.89 -23.42
N LYS A 468 10.50 -33.86 -24.50
CA LYS A 468 11.90 -33.45 -24.44
C LYS A 468 12.06 -32.02 -23.95
N PHE A 469 11.29 -31.08 -24.52
CA PHE A 469 11.29 -29.69 -24.08
C PHE A 469 10.90 -29.54 -22.60
N GLN A 470 9.92 -30.32 -22.14
CA GLN A 470 9.51 -30.31 -20.73
C GLN A 470 10.63 -30.83 -19.80
N LYS A 471 11.31 -31.93 -20.16
CA LYS A 471 12.45 -32.46 -19.39
C LYS A 471 13.63 -31.49 -19.36
N ASP A 472 13.94 -30.84 -20.48
CA ASP A 472 15.00 -29.84 -20.56
C ASP A 472 14.67 -28.64 -19.65
N MET A 473 13.41 -28.18 -19.64
CA MET A 473 12.94 -27.10 -18.77
C MET A 473 12.98 -27.50 -17.28
N GLU A 474 12.54 -28.71 -16.94
CA GLU A 474 12.61 -29.24 -15.55
C GLU A 474 14.07 -29.32 -15.06
N THR A 475 14.99 -29.74 -15.92
CA THR A 475 16.43 -29.81 -15.61
C THR A 475 17.01 -28.41 -15.39
N GLN A 476 16.67 -27.42 -16.22
CA GLN A 476 17.09 -26.04 -16.02
C GLN A 476 16.55 -25.45 -14.72
N VAL A 477 15.28 -25.70 -14.39
CA VAL A 477 14.68 -25.25 -13.12
C VAL A 477 15.38 -25.89 -11.93
N GLN A 478 15.73 -27.18 -11.99
CA GLN A 478 16.48 -27.85 -10.92
C GLN A 478 17.89 -27.27 -10.75
N ALA A 479 18.60 -27.00 -11.84
CA ALA A 479 19.93 -26.39 -11.79
C ALA A 479 19.89 -24.98 -11.18
N ILE A 480 18.93 -24.14 -11.61
CA ILE A 480 18.71 -22.80 -11.04
C ILE A 480 18.38 -22.90 -9.54
N ARG A 481 17.55 -23.87 -9.15
CA ARG A 481 17.19 -24.09 -7.74
C ARG A 481 18.38 -24.52 -6.88
N ALA A 482 19.27 -25.36 -7.40
CA ALA A 482 20.48 -25.79 -6.70
C ALA A 482 21.46 -24.63 -6.50
N ASP A 483 21.73 -23.85 -7.55
CA ASP A 483 22.58 -22.65 -7.49
C ASP A 483 22.01 -21.61 -6.51
N LEU A 484 20.69 -21.35 -6.57
CA LEU A 484 20.03 -20.46 -5.62
C LEU A 484 20.14 -20.96 -4.18
N GLN A 485 20.00 -22.27 -3.94
CA GLN A 485 20.12 -22.85 -2.61
C GLN A 485 21.54 -22.67 -2.07
N GLU A 486 22.57 -22.94 -2.87
CA GLU A 486 23.97 -22.76 -2.50
C GLU A 486 24.29 -21.29 -2.19
N GLN A 487 23.86 -20.36 -3.04
CA GLN A 487 24.01 -18.92 -2.80
C GLN A 487 23.28 -18.47 -1.54
N LEU A 488 22.09 -19.03 -1.28
CA LEU A 488 21.32 -18.71 -0.09
C LEU A 488 22.01 -19.23 1.17
N ASP A 489 22.51 -20.47 1.15
CA ASP A 489 23.19 -21.08 2.29
C ASP A 489 24.48 -20.33 2.64
N ALA A 490 25.29 -19.98 1.63
CA ALA A 490 26.49 -19.16 1.82
C ALA A 490 26.16 -17.77 2.43
N LYS A 491 25.02 -17.16 2.05
CA LYS A 491 24.58 -15.86 2.57
C LYS A 491 23.92 -15.98 3.95
N LEU A 492 23.20 -17.05 4.22
CA LEU A 492 22.48 -17.28 5.48
C LEU A 492 23.40 -17.74 6.60
N ASP A 493 24.57 -18.30 6.31
CA ASP A 493 25.54 -18.70 7.35
C ASP A 493 25.95 -17.52 8.25
N GLY A 494 25.99 -16.30 7.73
CA GLY A 494 26.22 -15.08 8.52
C GLY A 494 25.04 -14.64 9.41
N LEU A 495 23.84 -15.17 9.20
CA LEU A 495 22.62 -14.86 9.96
C LEU A 495 22.31 -15.91 11.04
N LYS A 496 22.96 -17.07 11.02
CA LYS A 496 22.79 -18.11 12.05
C LYS A 496 23.33 -17.57 13.38
N CYS A 497 22.43 -17.24 14.30
CA CYS A 497 22.82 -16.95 15.68
C CYS A 497 23.57 -18.16 16.25
N LYS A 498 24.83 -17.98 16.63
CA LYS A 498 25.39 -18.84 17.67
C LYS A 498 24.46 -18.69 18.87
N PRO A 499 23.85 -19.77 19.39
CA PRO A 499 23.04 -19.67 20.59
C PRO A 499 23.94 -19.00 21.64
N ALA A 500 23.53 -17.82 22.10
CA ALA A 500 24.22 -17.15 23.20
C ALA A 500 24.35 -18.20 24.30
N ALA A 501 25.59 -18.52 24.69
CA ALA A 501 25.87 -19.53 25.69
C ALA A 501 24.94 -19.26 26.87
N SER A 502 24.05 -20.22 27.12
CA SER A 502 23.12 -20.17 28.24
C SER A 502 23.95 -19.93 29.50
N THR A 503 23.99 -18.69 29.97
CA THR A 503 24.41 -18.38 31.32
C THR A 503 23.43 -19.12 32.20
N LYS A 504 23.87 -20.27 32.72
CA LYS A 504 23.16 -21.08 33.70
C LYS A 504 22.76 -20.17 34.86
N PHE A 505 21.51 -19.73 34.86
CA PHE A 505 20.88 -19.20 36.06
C PHE A 505 20.73 -20.38 37.02
N THR A 506 21.63 -20.49 37.98
CA THR A 506 21.50 -21.42 39.11
C THR A 506 20.23 -21.08 39.86
N ALA A 507 19.26 -21.99 39.81
CA ALA A 507 18.05 -21.91 40.61
C ALA A 507 18.40 -21.88 42.11
N PRO A 508 17.77 -21.02 42.92
CA PRO A 508 17.94 -21.08 44.37
C PRO A 508 17.29 -22.37 44.89
N GLY A 509 18.01 -23.02 45.81
CA GLY A 509 17.70 -24.35 46.34
C GLY A 509 16.34 -24.45 47.00
N LYS A 510 15.71 -25.62 46.84
CA LYS A 510 14.53 -26.05 47.59
C LYS A 510 14.92 -26.28 49.05
N GLY A 511 14.50 -25.38 49.94
CA GLY A 511 14.40 -25.63 51.38
C GLY A 511 12.99 -26.13 51.74
N ASN A 512 12.93 -27.21 52.51
CA ASN A 512 11.71 -27.76 53.11
C ASN A 512 11.42 -27.07 54.47
N SER A 513 10.19 -26.62 54.69
CA SER A 513 9.49 -26.48 55.99
C SER A 513 8.18 -25.72 55.71
N ALA A 514 6.99 -26.33 55.74
CA ALA A 514 6.19 -26.68 56.92
C ALA A 514 5.82 -25.46 57.80
N GLU A 515 4.52 -25.14 57.76
CA GLU A 515 3.69 -24.39 58.74
C GLU A 515 3.91 -22.87 58.95
N GLY A 516 2.91 -22.10 58.48
CA GLY A 516 2.19 -21.16 59.34
C GLY A 516 2.72 -19.74 59.49
N GLU A 517 2.47 -18.88 58.49
CA GLU A 517 1.95 -17.51 58.68
C GLU A 517 1.73 -16.88 57.29
N ALA A 518 0.61 -16.18 57.10
CA ALA A 518 0.30 -15.48 55.85
C ALA A 518 1.23 -14.27 55.70
N VAL A 519 2.42 -14.49 55.15
CA VAL A 519 3.31 -13.42 54.68
C VAL A 519 2.63 -12.80 53.47
N GLU A 520 1.91 -11.69 53.68
CA GLU A 520 1.43 -10.84 52.60
C GLU A 520 2.60 -10.50 51.67
N ASP A 521 2.47 -10.82 50.38
CA ASP A 521 3.43 -10.54 49.30
C ASP A 521 3.93 -9.07 49.37
N ALA A 522 5.07 -8.85 50.02
CA ALA A 522 5.76 -7.56 50.07
C ALA A 522 6.52 -7.26 48.76
N HIS A 523 5.96 -7.67 47.61
CA HIS A 523 6.58 -7.41 46.31
C HIS A 523 6.43 -5.93 45.95
N VAL A 524 7.51 -5.19 46.10
CA VAL A 524 7.64 -3.78 45.69
C VAL A 524 7.58 -3.69 44.17
N LEU A 525 6.72 -2.83 43.64
CA LEU A 525 6.62 -2.60 42.20
C LEU A 525 7.79 -1.73 41.73
N SER A 526 8.58 -2.22 40.78
CA SER A 526 9.61 -1.43 40.10
C SER A 526 9.00 -0.27 39.30
N ALA A 527 9.79 0.75 38.99
CA ALA A 527 9.32 1.91 38.21
C ALA A 527 8.76 1.51 36.83
N SER A 528 9.36 0.51 36.18
CA SER A 528 8.90 -0.06 34.91
C SER A 528 7.56 -0.78 35.06
N GLU A 529 7.36 -1.57 36.11
CA GLU A 529 6.10 -2.27 36.37
C GLU A 529 4.98 -1.28 36.69
N LYS A 530 5.26 -0.22 37.48
CA LYS A 530 4.30 0.86 37.74
C LYS A 530 3.84 1.52 36.45
N MET A 531 4.76 1.79 35.52
CA MET A 531 4.42 2.40 34.23
C MET A 531 3.57 1.46 33.36
N ALA A 532 3.91 0.17 33.34
CA ALA A 532 3.13 -0.84 32.62
C ALA A 532 1.70 -0.96 33.17
N VAL A 533 1.55 -1.01 34.50
CA VAL A 533 0.24 -1.05 35.18
C VAL A 533 -0.55 0.24 34.93
N PHE A 534 0.10 1.40 34.99
CA PHE A 534 -0.52 2.70 34.73
C PHE A 534 -1.13 2.74 33.32
N HIS A 535 -0.40 2.30 32.30
CA HIS A 535 -0.92 2.23 30.93
C HIS A 535 -2.00 1.16 30.75
N ALA A 536 -1.86 -0.01 31.39
CA ALA A 536 -2.85 -1.08 31.32
C ALA A 536 -4.20 -0.65 31.90
N LEU A 537 -4.18 0.19 32.94
CA LEU A 537 -5.37 0.76 33.58
C LEU A 537 -5.81 2.10 32.97
N GLY A 538 -5.33 2.46 31.77
CA GLY A 538 -5.80 3.64 31.04
C GLY A 538 -5.42 4.97 31.69
N GLY A 539 -4.28 5.03 32.40
CA GLY A 539 -3.80 6.24 33.07
C GLY A 539 -4.36 6.40 34.49
N TYR A 540 -4.62 5.30 35.20
CA TYR A 540 -5.13 5.32 36.57
C TYR A 540 -4.07 5.87 37.54
N GLU A 541 -4.18 7.17 37.87
CA GLU A 541 -3.20 7.95 38.66
C GLU A 541 -2.77 7.33 40.01
N PRO A 542 -3.64 6.68 40.80
CA PRO A 542 -3.24 6.11 42.10
C PRO A 542 -2.09 5.09 42.02
N VAL A 543 -1.87 4.46 40.86
CA VAL A 543 -0.74 3.54 40.62
C VAL A 543 0.62 4.20 40.91
N LYS A 544 0.76 5.51 40.64
CA LYS A 544 2.03 6.21 40.83
C LYS A 544 2.44 6.29 42.31
N ALA A 545 1.47 6.37 43.21
CA ALA A 545 1.69 6.47 44.65
C ALA A 545 1.88 5.10 45.33
N CYS A 546 1.44 4.01 44.70
CA CYS A 546 1.53 2.66 45.26
C CYS A 546 2.99 2.20 45.35
N LYS A 547 3.42 1.64 46.50
CA LYS A 547 4.76 1.05 46.65
C LYS A 547 4.78 -0.42 46.21
N GLY A 548 3.68 -1.15 46.43
CA GLY A 548 3.54 -2.54 46.03
C GLY A 548 2.11 -2.92 45.64
N TRP A 549 1.90 -4.21 45.40
CA TRP A 549 0.58 -4.75 45.03
C TRP A 549 -0.48 -4.59 46.11
N GLY A 550 -0.08 -4.64 47.39
CA GLY A 550 -0.99 -4.43 48.53
C GLY A 550 -1.60 -3.03 48.53
N ASP A 551 -0.80 -1.99 48.30
CA ASP A 551 -1.26 -0.60 48.23
C ASP A 551 -2.23 -0.40 47.07
N LEU A 552 -1.90 -0.96 45.90
CA LEU A 552 -2.79 -0.89 44.73
C LEU A 552 -4.11 -1.60 44.99
N GLY A 553 -4.09 -2.73 45.71
CA GLY A 553 -5.29 -3.44 46.13
C GLY A 553 -6.18 -2.61 47.05
N LYS A 554 -5.60 -1.95 48.05
CA LYS A 554 -6.33 -1.05 48.96
C LYS A 554 -6.94 0.13 48.21
N HIS A 555 -6.20 0.74 47.27
CA HIS A 555 -6.75 1.80 46.42
C HIS A 555 -7.91 1.32 45.55
N LEU A 556 -7.78 0.16 44.89
CA LEU A 556 -8.85 -0.40 44.07
C LEU A 556 -10.08 -0.78 44.89
N GLN A 557 -9.91 -1.29 46.12
CA GLN A 557 -11.04 -1.60 47.00
C GLN A 557 -11.84 -0.36 47.44
N GLY A 558 -11.19 0.81 47.52
CA GLY A 558 -11.84 2.08 47.84
C GLY A 558 -12.47 2.82 46.64
N GLU A 559 -12.33 2.29 45.42
CA GLU A 559 -12.91 2.92 44.23
C GLU A 559 -14.40 2.65 44.08
N ASP A 560 -15.09 3.59 43.43
CA ASP A 560 -16.49 3.45 43.07
C ASP A 560 -16.72 2.24 42.13
N GLY A 561 -17.87 1.59 42.29
CA GLY A 561 -18.22 0.39 41.53
C GLY A 561 -18.23 0.59 40.01
N ASP A 562 -18.67 1.75 39.49
CA ASP A 562 -18.65 2.05 38.05
C ASP A 562 -17.24 2.27 37.51
N ARG A 563 -16.38 2.88 38.34
CA ARG A 563 -14.97 3.06 38.01
C ARG A 563 -14.25 1.71 37.98
N LEU A 564 -14.49 0.84 38.97
CA LEU A 564 -13.98 -0.54 38.97
C LEU A 564 -14.47 -1.35 37.77
N ARG A 565 -15.75 -1.27 37.41
CA ARG A 565 -16.29 -1.92 36.21
C ARG A 565 -15.57 -1.47 34.94
N SER A 566 -15.26 -0.17 34.84
CA SER A 566 -14.51 0.40 33.71
C SER A 566 -13.07 -0.11 33.68
N LEU A 567 -12.39 -0.16 34.82
CA LEU A 567 -11.04 -0.70 34.94
C LEU A 567 -10.98 -2.19 34.60
N VAL A 568 -11.92 -3.01 35.10
CA VAL A 568 -12.02 -4.45 34.75
C VAL A 568 -12.12 -4.64 33.24
N ARG A 569 -12.92 -3.81 32.54
CA ARG A 569 -13.06 -3.89 31.08
C ARG A 569 -11.78 -3.52 30.31
N LEU A 570 -10.90 -2.70 30.89
CA LEU A 570 -9.61 -2.35 30.30
C LEU A 570 -8.64 -3.53 30.36
N VAL A 571 -8.53 -4.20 31.51
CA VAL A 571 -7.61 -5.34 31.68
C VAL A 571 -8.19 -6.66 31.17
N GLN A 572 -9.51 -6.85 31.22
CA GLN A 572 -10.19 -8.07 30.82
C GLN A 572 -11.28 -7.79 29.77
N LYS A 573 -10.99 -8.12 28.50
CA LYS A 573 -11.92 -7.91 27.37
C LYS A 573 -13.00 -9.00 27.22
N LYS A 574 -12.86 -10.14 27.92
CA LYS A 574 -13.78 -11.29 27.84
C LYS A 574 -13.97 -11.92 29.21
N GLY A 575 -15.22 -12.16 29.60
CA GLY A 575 -15.62 -12.77 30.86
C GLY A 575 -16.76 -12.00 31.53
N GLY A 576 -17.48 -12.65 32.45
CA GLY A 576 -18.47 -11.99 33.29
C GLY A 576 -17.82 -11.00 34.24
N LEU A 577 -18.48 -9.87 34.49
CA LEU A 577 -18.07 -8.92 35.52
C LEU A 577 -18.33 -9.54 36.91
N PRO A 578 -17.33 -9.57 37.81
CA PRO A 578 -17.57 -9.95 39.19
C PRO A 578 -18.66 -9.06 39.83
N ARG A 579 -19.48 -9.63 40.71
CA ARG A 579 -20.64 -8.93 41.28
C ARG A 579 -20.28 -7.95 42.40
N THR A 580 -19.18 -8.19 43.12
CA THR A 580 -18.75 -7.37 44.25
C THR A 580 -17.51 -6.52 43.90
N PRO A 581 -17.36 -5.30 44.47
CA PRO A 581 -16.19 -4.44 44.28
C PRO A 581 -14.87 -5.14 44.64
N GLU A 582 -14.84 -5.88 45.74
CA GLU A 582 -13.69 -6.65 46.19
C GLU A 582 -13.25 -7.71 45.17
N ALA A 583 -14.23 -8.43 44.59
CA ALA A 583 -13.95 -9.41 43.56
C ALA A 583 -13.48 -8.74 42.25
N MET A 584 -13.96 -7.54 41.94
CA MET A 584 -13.47 -6.75 40.80
C MET A 584 -12.01 -6.30 41.02
N ALA A 585 -11.68 -5.77 42.19
CA ALA A 585 -10.31 -5.38 42.54
C ALA A 585 -9.34 -6.57 42.49
N SER A 586 -9.70 -7.69 43.13
CA SER A 586 -8.92 -8.93 43.10
C SER A 586 -8.73 -9.46 41.67
N LYS A 587 -9.78 -9.37 40.84
CA LYS A 587 -9.68 -9.76 39.43
C LYS A 587 -8.72 -8.88 38.64
N ILE A 588 -8.76 -7.56 38.83
CA ILE A 588 -7.82 -6.63 38.19
C ILE A 588 -6.38 -6.98 38.58
N LEU A 589 -6.10 -7.16 39.88
CA LEU A 589 -4.76 -7.50 40.37
C LEU A 589 -4.24 -8.82 39.79
N SER A 590 -5.08 -9.87 39.79
CA SER A 590 -4.68 -11.18 39.26
C SER A 590 -4.31 -11.12 37.77
N VAL A 591 -5.07 -10.37 36.96
CA VAL A 591 -4.81 -10.21 35.52
C VAL A 591 -3.54 -9.41 35.28
N LEU A 592 -3.30 -8.35 36.06
CA LEU A 592 -2.09 -7.54 35.95
C LEU A 592 -0.84 -8.30 36.39
N LYS A 593 -0.90 -9.04 37.51
CA LYS A 593 0.19 -9.91 37.99
C LYS A 593 0.54 -10.97 36.92
N ALA A 594 -0.46 -11.63 36.37
CA ALA A 594 -0.26 -12.62 35.30
C ALA A 594 0.35 -11.99 34.03
N SER A 595 -0.09 -10.79 33.65
CA SER A 595 0.44 -10.08 32.49
C SER A 595 1.91 -9.69 32.70
N LEU A 596 2.28 -9.19 33.88
CA LEU A 596 3.66 -8.84 34.20
C LEU A 596 4.59 -10.06 34.33
N ALA A 597 4.08 -11.18 34.86
CA ALA A 597 4.81 -12.44 34.85
C ALA A 597 5.11 -12.92 33.41
N GLU A 598 4.19 -12.71 32.47
CA GLU A 598 4.41 -13.02 31.04
C GLU A 598 5.42 -12.07 30.37
N PHE A 599 5.58 -10.84 30.87
CA PHE A 599 6.57 -9.88 30.36
C PHE A 599 7.97 -10.06 30.96
N SER A 600 8.08 -10.67 32.14
CA SER A 600 9.35 -10.88 32.85
C SER A 600 9.99 -12.24 32.58
N ALA A 601 9.23 -13.21 32.06
CA ALA A 601 9.69 -14.50 31.56
C ALA A 601 10.11 -14.42 30.07
#